data_AF-A0A848VL01-F1
#
_entry.id   AF-A0A848VL01-F1
#
_cell.length_a   1.000
_cell.length_b   1.000
_cell.length_c   1.000
_cell.angle_alpha   90.00
_cell.angle_beta   90.00
_cell.angle_gamma   90.00
#
_symmetry.space_group_name_H-M   'P 1'
#
loop_
_entity.id
_entity.type
_entity.pdbx_description
1 polymer ?
#
loop_
_entity_poly.entity_id
_entity_poly.type
_entity_poly.pdbx_seq_one_letter_code
_entity_poly.pdbx_strand_id
1 'polypeptide(L)'
;MRLVAALALLVLVTPVLAQDLPTIESKTDGLEQRAGFFPLYWDDDQGKVWLEVPETDSEFLYSVSLARGLGSNDVGLDRNQLGGSKVVRFERVGRKLLLVTPNLRFRAESENPLEVAAVREAFAEGVVWSFTVAARTDSRLLVDATDFVLHDAHGVIGRLRSSNQGTFRIDKARSAPNPDVLKAFPDNTEMEGRITFTTDRPGGFVRSVAADPTAVTLNIRHSFVRLPDDGYTPREFDPRSGYGSLTYADYASPIGPDMMKRYIRRHRLEKKDPIAERSEAVEPIVYYLDNGTPEPVRTALLDGGRWWNQAFEQAGFINAFRVEVLPDGADPLDVRYNMINWVHRSTRGWSYGSSVTDPRTGEIIKGHVLLGSLRVRQDYLLMEGLMSPYSSGVALDPDPMLAISLDRIRQLSA
;
A
#
# COMPACT_ATOMS: atom_id res chain seq x y z
N MET A 1 -44.44 -30.32 -66.12
CA MET A 1 -44.16 -30.30 -64.67
C MET A 1 -42.72 -29.86 -64.46
N ARG A 2 -42.53 -28.75 -63.73
CA ARG A 2 -41.35 -28.31 -62.94
C ARG A 2 -41.09 -26.80 -63.14
N LEU A 3 -41.81 -26.00 -62.35
CA LEU A 3 -41.41 -24.64 -62.01
C LEU A 3 -40.26 -24.73 -61.00
N VAL A 4 -39.16 -24.02 -61.27
CA VAL A 4 -38.09 -23.78 -60.29
C VAL A 4 -38.35 -22.41 -59.68
N ALA A 5 -38.74 -22.40 -58.40
CA ALA A 5 -38.92 -21.18 -57.62
C ALA A 5 -37.55 -20.73 -57.07
N ALA A 6 -37.11 -19.54 -57.49
CA ALA A 6 -35.94 -18.88 -56.91
C ALA A 6 -36.37 -18.17 -55.61
N LEU A 7 -35.88 -18.66 -54.48
CA LEU A 7 -36.09 -18.06 -53.17
C LEU A 7 -35.03 -16.98 -52.95
N ALA A 8 -35.42 -15.71 -53.00
CA ALA A 8 -34.54 -14.59 -52.66
C ALA A 8 -34.41 -14.48 -51.14
N LEU A 9 -33.20 -14.75 -50.61
CA LEU A 9 -32.87 -14.61 -49.21
C LEU A 9 -32.57 -13.13 -48.90
N LEU A 10 -33.52 -12.42 -48.30
CA LEU A 10 -33.33 -11.05 -47.85
C LEU A 10 -32.50 -11.05 -46.55
N VAL A 11 -31.21 -10.73 -46.65
CA VAL A 11 -30.36 -10.52 -45.46
C VAL A 11 -30.69 -9.14 -44.88
N LEU A 12 -31.50 -9.12 -43.83
CA LEU A 12 -31.72 -7.93 -43.00
C LEU A 12 -30.44 -7.64 -42.20
N VAL A 13 -29.65 -6.70 -42.70
CA VAL A 13 -28.54 -6.10 -41.94
C VAL A 13 -29.15 -5.08 -40.99
N THR A 14 -29.43 -5.48 -39.75
CA THR A 14 -29.79 -4.52 -38.70
C THR A 14 -28.53 -3.78 -38.27
N PRO A 15 -28.47 -2.45 -38.38
CA PRO A 15 -27.35 -1.69 -37.84
C PRO A 15 -27.33 -1.88 -36.33
N VAL A 16 -26.23 -2.45 -35.81
CA VAL A 16 -25.97 -2.50 -34.37
C VAL A 16 -25.66 -1.06 -33.95
N LEU A 17 -26.69 -0.34 -33.52
CA LEU A 17 -26.50 0.92 -32.80
C LEU A 17 -25.75 0.60 -31.51
N ALA A 18 -24.66 1.31 -31.25
CA ALA A 18 -23.96 1.22 -29.98
C ALA A 18 -24.97 1.57 -28.87
N GLN A 19 -25.31 0.60 -28.03
CA GLN A 19 -26.20 0.84 -26.89
C GLN A 19 -25.55 1.86 -25.95
N ASP A 20 -26.29 2.92 -25.64
CA ASP A 20 -25.93 3.86 -24.59
C ASP A 20 -25.74 3.12 -23.26
N LEU A 21 -24.76 3.58 -22.48
CA LEU A 21 -24.52 3.04 -21.15
C LEU A 21 -25.70 3.40 -20.22
N PRO A 22 -26.15 2.49 -19.34
CA PRO A 22 -27.10 2.86 -18.29
C PRO A 22 -26.47 3.90 -17.35
N THR A 23 -27.31 4.61 -16.59
CA THR A 23 -26.85 5.49 -15.52
C THR A 23 -26.26 4.69 -14.36
N ILE A 24 -25.35 5.30 -13.61
CA ILE A 24 -24.78 4.69 -12.40
C ILE A 24 -25.91 4.37 -11.42
N GLU A 25 -26.81 5.34 -11.19
CA GLU A 25 -27.92 5.23 -10.26
C GLU A 25 -28.84 4.04 -10.60
N SER A 26 -29.11 3.81 -11.89
CA SER A 26 -29.91 2.65 -12.32
C SER A 26 -29.15 1.33 -12.16
N LYS A 27 -27.82 1.34 -12.29
CA LYS A 27 -26.99 0.13 -12.22
C LYS A 27 -26.70 -0.30 -10.78
N THR A 28 -26.65 0.67 -9.87
CA THR A 28 -26.36 0.46 -8.44
C THR A 28 -27.60 0.57 -7.57
N ASP A 29 -28.80 0.56 -8.16
CA ASP A 29 -30.05 0.60 -7.40
C ASP A 29 -30.13 -0.58 -6.43
N GLY A 30 -30.42 -0.28 -5.16
CA GLY A 30 -30.44 -1.27 -4.08
C GLY A 30 -29.07 -1.76 -3.57
N LEU A 31 -27.94 -1.32 -4.15
CA LEU A 31 -26.61 -1.68 -3.66
C LEU A 31 -26.17 -0.78 -2.49
N GLU A 32 -25.44 -1.35 -1.54
CA GLU A 32 -24.82 -0.58 -0.45
C GLU A 32 -23.68 0.29 -1.00
N GLN A 33 -23.84 1.60 -0.93
CA GLN A 33 -22.80 2.55 -1.31
C GLN A 33 -21.85 2.81 -0.13
N ARG A 34 -20.55 2.79 -0.43
CA ARG A 34 -19.48 3.17 0.49
C ARG A 34 -18.81 4.43 -0.04
N ALA A 35 -19.22 5.57 0.50
CA ALA A 35 -18.76 6.89 0.06
C ALA A 35 -17.34 7.21 0.56
N GLY A 36 -16.56 7.93 -0.25
CA GLY A 36 -15.20 8.39 0.07
C GLY A 36 -14.49 8.87 -1.19
N PHE A 37 -13.16 8.77 -1.25
CA PHE A 37 -12.35 9.31 -2.35
C PHE A 37 -12.84 8.85 -3.73
N PHE A 38 -12.90 7.53 -3.93
CA PHE A 38 -13.66 6.90 -5.00
C PHE A 38 -14.73 5.99 -4.38
N PRO A 39 -16.02 6.25 -4.62
CA PRO A 39 -17.09 5.44 -4.06
C PRO A 39 -17.03 3.98 -4.54
N LEU A 40 -17.40 3.07 -3.63
CA LEU A 40 -17.54 1.64 -3.92
C LEU A 40 -18.98 1.21 -3.73
N TYR A 41 -19.39 0.17 -4.46
CA TYR A 41 -20.66 -0.52 -4.24
C TYR A 41 -20.40 -2.03 -4.15
N TRP A 42 -20.99 -2.66 -3.14
CA TRP A 42 -20.96 -4.10 -2.97
C TRP A 42 -22.25 -4.72 -3.51
N ASP A 43 -22.11 -5.65 -4.44
CA ASP A 43 -23.20 -6.49 -4.95
C ASP A 43 -23.05 -7.88 -4.34
N ASP A 44 -23.76 -8.13 -3.24
CA ASP A 44 -23.68 -9.36 -2.45
C ASP A 44 -24.17 -10.58 -3.24
N ASP A 45 -25.23 -10.39 -4.04
CA ASP A 45 -25.83 -11.45 -4.85
C ASP A 45 -24.87 -11.96 -5.93
N GLN A 46 -24.08 -11.05 -6.54
CA GLN A 46 -23.11 -11.41 -7.59
C GLN A 46 -21.68 -11.57 -7.06
N GLY A 47 -21.42 -11.21 -5.81
CA GLY A 47 -20.08 -11.14 -5.23
C GLY A 47 -19.17 -10.13 -5.95
N LYS A 48 -19.73 -9.00 -6.42
CA LYS A 48 -19.01 -8.02 -7.23
C LYS A 48 -18.69 -6.73 -6.49
N VAL A 49 -17.53 -6.19 -6.82
CA VAL A 49 -17.10 -4.86 -6.39
C VAL A 49 -17.25 -3.90 -7.56
N TRP A 50 -18.16 -2.94 -7.43
CA TRP A 50 -18.26 -1.83 -8.37
C TRP A 50 -17.52 -0.63 -7.82
N LEU A 51 -16.79 0.05 -8.72
CA LEU A 51 -16.00 1.22 -8.40
C LEU A 51 -16.47 2.39 -9.26
N GLU A 52 -16.83 3.50 -8.61
CA GLU A 52 -17.14 4.75 -9.26
C GLU A 52 -15.90 5.64 -9.33
N VAL A 53 -15.56 6.10 -10.54
CA VAL A 53 -14.37 6.90 -10.82
C VAL A 53 -14.70 8.09 -11.71
N PRO A 54 -13.94 9.19 -11.62
CA PRO A 54 -14.10 10.31 -12.50
C PRO A 54 -13.65 9.95 -13.93
N GLU A 55 -14.30 10.53 -14.92
CA GLU A 55 -13.85 10.58 -16.30
C GLU A 55 -12.82 11.72 -16.45
N THR A 56 -11.71 11.63 -15.72
CA THR A 56 -10.63 12.61 -15.77
C THR A 56 -9.27 11.93 -15.85
N ASP A 57 -8.31 12.63 -16.44
CA ASP A 57 -6.89 12.22 -16.48
C ASP A 57 -6.13 12.61 -15.19
N SER A 58 -6.86 12.86 -14.10
CA SER A 58 -6.26 13.28 -12.83
C SER A 58 -5.45 12.14 -12.21
N GLU A 59 -4.25 12.47 -11.77
CA GLU A 59 -3.36 11.51 -11.13
C GLU A 59 -3.77 11.24 -9.68
N PHE A 60 -3.59 10.00 -9.25
CA PHE A 60 -3.69 9.55 -7.87
C PHE A 60 -2.63 8.48 -7.62
N LEU A 61 -2.42 8.10 -6.36
CA LEU A 61 -1.46 7.07 -6.00
C LEU A 61 -2.16 5.72 -5.83
N TYR A 62 -1.65 4.69 -6.49
CA TYR A 62 -2.06 3.31 -6.27
C TYR A 62 -1.00 2.58 -5.46
N SER A 63 -1.37 2.11 -4.28
CA SER A 63 -0.52 1.35 -3.36
C SER A 63 -1.06 -0.07 -3.18
N VAL A 64 -0.15 -1.04 -3.11
CA VAL A 64 -0.49 -2.45 -2.87
C VAL A 64 0.14 -2.90 -1.56
N SER A 65 -0.58 -3.68 -0.78
CA SER A 65 -0.05 -4.28 0.45
C SER A 65 -0.59 -5.67 0.71
N LEU A 66 0.12 -6.44 1.52
CA LEU A 66 -0.28 -7.77 1.96
C LEU A 66 -0.94 -7.68 3.33
N ALA A 67 -2.26 -7.52 3.36
CA ALA A 67 -3.03 -7.41 4.59
C ALA A 67 -2.89 -8.65 5.49
N ARG A 68 -2.79 -9.84 4.90
CA ARG A 68 -2.54 -11.10 5.61
C ARG A 68 -1.41 -11.85 4.92
N GLY A 69 -0.32 -12.08 5.65
CA GLY A 69 0.89 -12.72 5.16
C GLY A 69 0.96 -14.23 5.42
N LEU A 70 2.03 -14.83 4.92
CA LEU A 70 2.35 -16.26 5.05
C LEU A 70 2.94 -16.63 6.42
N GLY A 71 3.60 -15.68 7.10
CA GLY A 71 4.23 -15.93 8.40
C GLY A 71 5.60 -16.65 8.34
N SER A 72 6.21 -16.74 7.15
CA SER A 72 7.60 -17.20 6.97
C SER A 72 8.51 -16.01 6.69
N ASN A 73 9.50 -15.81 7.57
CA ASN A 73 10.51 -14.77 7.39
C ASN A 73 11.36 -15.02 6.13
N ASP A 74 11.74 -16.27 5.87
CA ASP A 74 12.59 -16.66 4.75
C ASP A 74 11.92 -16.43 3.39
N VAL A 75 10.59 -16.61 3.32
CA VAL A 75 9.81 -16.25 2.13
C VAL A 75 9.54 -14.75 2.08
N GLY A 76 9.36 -14.10 3.23
CA GLY A 76 9.17 -12.64 3.36
C GLY A 76 7.92 -12.13 2.65
N LEU A 77 6.79 -12.75 2.99
CA LEU A 77 5.42 -12.35 2.66
C LEU A 77 4.70 -12.07 3.99
N ASP A 78 4.91 -10.89 4.54
CA ASP A 78 4.50 -10.56 5.90
C ASP A 78 3.13 -9.86 5.96
N ARG A 79 2.42 -10.01 7.09
CA ARG A 79 1.22 -9.22 7.40
C ARG A 79 1.58 -7.73 7.36
N ASN A 80 0.73 -6.93 6.72
CA ASN A 80 0.89 -5.49 6.49
C ASN A 80 2.15 -5.11 5.70
N GLN A 81 2.74 -6.03 4.92
CA GLN A 81 3.88 -5.67 4.08
C GLN A 81 3.45 -4.79 2.90
N LEU A 82 4.04 -3.61 2.73
CA LEU A 82 3.86 -2.81 1.52
C LEU A 82 4.57 -3.47 0.32
N GLY A 83 3.89 -3.55 -0.82
CA GLY A 83 4.40 -4.05 -2.10
C GLY A 83 4.96 -2.98 -3.03
N GLY A 84 4.71 -1.71 -2.71
CA GLY A 84 5.10 -0.55 -3.49
C GLY A 84 3.90 0.32 -3.85
N SER A 85 4.20 1.54 -4.30
CA SER A 85 3.20 2.50 -4.78
C SER A 85 3.61 3.05 -6.14
N LYS A 86 2.62 3.50 -6.92
CA LYS A 86 2.81 4.10 -8.22
C LYS A 86 1.81 5.23 -8.41
N VAL A 87 2.22 6.32 -9.04
CA VAL A 87 1.27 7.30 -9.59
C VAL A 87 0.55 6.62 -10.76
N VAL A 88 -0.76 6.82 -10.82
CA VAL A 88 -1.64 6.31 -11.87
C VAL A 88 -2.68 7.35 -12.23
N ARG A 89 -3.25 7.22 -13.42
CA ARG A 89 -4.43 7.98 -13.88
C ARG A 89 -5.34 7.06 -14.69
N PHE A 90 -6.60 7.43 -14.80
CA PHE A 90 -7.53 6.76 -15.70
C PHE A 90 -7.42 7.35 -17.11
N GLU A 91 -7.44 6.50 -18.13
CA GLU A 91 -7.47 6.92 -19.53
C GLU A 91 -8.57 6.14 -20.26
N ARG A 92 -9.58 6.86 -20.79
CA ARG A 92 -10.72 6.24 -21.45
C ARG A 92 -10.44 6.02 -22.93
N VAL A 93 -10.56 4.77 -23.39
CA VAL A 93 -10.47 4.39 -24.81
C VAL A 93 -11.71 3.59 -25.19
N GLY A 94 -12.71 4.28 -25.76
CA GLY A 94 -14.01 3.70 -26.08
C GLY A 94 -14.76 3.21 -24.83
N ARG A 95 -15.02 1.89 -24.76
CA ARG A 95 -15.61 1.23 -23.57
C ARG A 95 -14.58 0.78 -22.53
N LYS A 96 -13.29 0.88 -22.83
CA LYS A 96 -12.23 0.56 -21.88
C LYS A 96 -11.87 1.79 -21.06
N LEU A 97 -11.57 1.55 -19.80
CA LEU A 97 -10.93 2.53 -18.93
C LEU A 97 -9.61 1.93 -18.47
N LEU A 98 -8.51 2.44 -19.02
CA LEU A 98 -7.17 1.99 -18.69
C LEU A 98 -6.71 2.66 -17.40
N LEU A 99 -6.05 1.90 -16.53
CA LEU A 99 -5.30 2.45 -15.41
C LEU A 99 -3.84 2.55 -15.85
N VAL A 100 -3.38 3.76 -16.14
CA VAL A 100 -2.06 4.02 -16.72
C VAL A 100 -1.13 4.57 -15.65
N THR A 101 0.11 4.09 -15.61
CA THR A 101 1.18 4.61 -14.76
C THR A 101 2.23 5.32 -15.63
N PRO A 102 2.48 6.62 -15.41
CA PRO A 102 3.51 7.34 -16.15
C PRO A 102 4.91 6.88 -15.73
N ASN A 103 5.89 7.12 -16.61
CA ASN A 103 7.28 6.87 -16.28
C ASN A 103 7.87 8.04 -15.47
N LEU A 104 7.86 7.90 -14.15
CA LEU A 104 8.42 8.91 -13.25
C LEU A 104 9.94 8.75 -12.99
N ARG A 105 10.64 7.87 -13.71
CA ARG A 105 12.11 7.73 -13.58
C ARG A 105 12.86 8.64 -14.55
N PHE A 106 12.23 9.04 -15.63
CA PHE A 106 12.77 9.91 -16.67
C PHE A 106 11.76 11.02 -16.91
N ARG A 107 12.15 12.27 -16.64
CA ARG A 107 11.25 13.44 -16.66
C ARG A 107 11.97 14.61 -17.31
N ALA A 108 11.24 15.69 -17.58
CA ALA A 108 11.80 16.99 -17.88
C ALA A 108 11.14 18.02 -16.96
N GLU A 109 11.93 18.70 -16.13
CA GLU A 109 11.47 19.86 -15.37
C GLU A 109 11.69 21.11 -16.21
N SER A 110 10.71 21.40 -17.07
CA SER A 110 10.79 22.48 -18.06
C SER A 110 9.46 23.20 -18.20
N GLU A 111 9.53 24.52 -18.41
CA GLU A 111 8.37 25.33 -18.81
C GLU A 111 8.00 25.11 -20.29
N ASN A 112 8.84 24.43 -21.08
CA ASN A 112 8.56 24.10 -22.47
C ASN A 112 7.72 22.81 -22.57
N PRO A 113 6.43 22.89 -22.91
CA PRO A 113 5.57 21.70 -22.97
C PRO A 113 5.99 20.69 -24.04
N LEU A 114 6.68 21.13 -25.10
CA LEU A 114 7.17 20.22 -26.15
C LEU A 114 8.36 19.38 -25.68
N GLU A 115 9.21 19.93 -24.82
CA GLU A 115 10.32 19.20 -24.20
C GLU A 115 9.80 18.15 -23.22
N VAL A 116 8.83 18.53 -22.38
CA VAL A 116 8.14 17.60 -21.48
C VAL A 116 7.46 16.47 -22.27
N ALA A 117 6.76 16.81 -23.36
CA ALA A 117 6.12 15.83 -24.22
C ALA A 117 7.14 14.88 -24.89
N ALA A 118 8.26 15.40 -25.41
CA ALA A 118 9.30 14.60 -26.04
C ALA A 118 9.88 13.54 -25.10
N VAL A 119 10.12 13.88 -23.83
CA VAL A 119 10.58 12.91 -22.83
C VAL A 119 9.50 11.89 -22.50
N ARG A 120 8.25 12.35 -22.30
CA ARG A 120 7.11 11.45 -22.05
C ARG A 120 6.91 10.45 -23.19
N GLU A 121 7.08 10.87 -24.44
CA GLU A 121 6.94 10.02 -25.62
C GLU A 121 8.15 9.08 -25.82
N ALA A 122 9.33 9.47 -25.33
CA ALA A 122 10.55 8.67 -25.43
C ALA A 122 10.60 7.51 -24.41
N PHE A 123 9.89 7.60 -23.29
CA PHE A 123 9.90 6.59 -22.23
C PHE A 123 8.53 5.94 -22.03
N ALA A 124 8.49 4.62 -22.18
CA ALA A 124 7.24 3.86 -22.11
C ALA A 124 6.50 4.04 -20.77
N GLU A 125 5.21 4.37 -20.88
CA GLU A 125 4.24 4.26 -19.80
C GLU A 125 3.81 2.79 -19.61
N GLY A 126 3.18 2.49 -18.48
CA GLY A 126 2.63 1.17 -18.21
C GLY A 126 1.11 1.19 -18.13
N VAL A 127 0.44 0.22 -18.76
CA VAL A 127 -0.98 -0.07 -18.47
C VAL A 127 -1.03 -1.08 -17.34
N VAL A 128 -1.46 -0.64 -16.16
CA VAL A 128 -1.57 -1.45 -14.94
C VAL A 128 -2.79 -2.36 -15.00
N TRP A 129 -3.91 -1.83 -15.50
CA TRP A 129 -5.17 -2.57 -15.62
C TRP A 129 -6.04 -2.00 -16.74
N SER A 130 -7.00 -2.78 -17.22
CA SER A 130 -8.03 -2.32 -18.16
C SER A 130 -9.40 -2.71 -17.63
N PHE A 131 -10.16 -1.72 -17.18
CA PHE A 131 -11.55 -1.89 -16.81
C PHE A 131 -12.47 -1.81 -18.03
N THR A 132 -13.69 -2.32 -17.90
CA THR A 132 -14.78 -2.08 -18.86
C THR A 132 -15.83 -1.20 -18.20
N VAL A 133 -16.19 -0.09 -18.86
CA VAL A 133 -17.23 0.82 -18.36
C VAL A 133 -18.59 0.13 -18.44
N ALA A 134 -19.25 0.02 -17.29
CA ALA A 134 -20.54 -0.64 -17.12
C ALA A 134 -21.71 0.35 -17.08
N ALA A 135 -21.51 1.54 -16.52
CA ALA A 135 -22.50 2.61 -16.46
C ALA A 135 -21.81 3.99 -16.48
N ARG A 136 -22.56 5.03 -16.83
CA ARG A 136 -22.08 6.42 -16.83
C ARG A 136 -23.20 7.37 -16.43
N THR A 137 -22.88 8.32 -15.56
CA THR A 137 -23.73 9.48 -15.25
C THR A 137 -22.84 10.72 -15.31
N ASP A 138 -23.13 11.64 -16.23
CA ASP A 138 -22.30 12.81 -16.50
C ASP A 138 -20.81 12.43 -16.76
N SER A 139 -19.88 13.00 -15.98
CA SER A 139 -18.44 12.72 -16.01
C SER A 139 -18.01 11.64 -15.00
N ARG A 140 -18.93 10.80 -14.55
CA ARG A 140 -18.65 9.68 -13.62
C ARG A 140 -18.84 8.36 -14.35
N LEU A 141 -17.94 7.41 -14.10
CA LEU A 141 -17.95 6.09 -14.71
C LEU A 141 -18.05 5.04 -13.61
N LEU A 142 -18.86 4.00 -13.85
CA LEU A 142 -18.88 2.80 -13.01
C LEU A 142 -18.15 1.66 -13.72
N VAL A 143 -17.21 1.03 -13.02
CA VAL A 143 -16.44 -0.11 -13.52
C VAL A 143 -16.55 -1.32 -12.58
N ASP A 144 -16.49 -2.52 -13.15
CA ASP A 144 -16.34 -3.75 -12.37
C ASP A 144 -14.87 -3.90 -11.92
N ALA A 145 -14.61 -3.79 -10.62
CA ALA A 145 -13.30 -3.91 -10.03
C ALA A 145 -13.00 -5.32 -9.50
N THR A 146 -13.90 -6.29 -9.67
CA THR A 146 -13.78 -7.61 -9.05
C THR A 146 -12.51 -8.34 -9.45
N ASP A 147 -12.24 -8.47 -10.77
CA ASP A 147 -11.00 -9.10 -11.24
C ASP A 147 -9.75 -8.27 -10.91
N PHE A 148 -9.88 -6.94 -10.81
CA PHE A 148 -8.80 -6.06 -10.37
C PHE A 148 -8.44 -6.32 -8.91
N VAL A 149 -9.40 -6.62 -8.05
CA VAL A 149 -9.14 -6.93 -6.63
C VAL A 149 -8.57 -8.36 -6.45
N LEU A 150 -8.75 -9.24 -7.44
CA LEU A 150 -8.37 -10.66 -7.34
C LEU A 150 -7.06 -11.03 -8.07
N HIS A 151 -6.36 -10.07 -8.67
CA HIS A 151 -5.07 -10.35 -9.32
C HIS A 151 -3.90 -10.29 -8.33
N ASP A 152 -2.78 -10.93 -8.70
CA ASP A 152 -1.56 -10.94 -7.89
C ASP A 152 -0.78 -9.62 -8.03
N ALA A 153 -1.36 -8.53 -7.50
CA ALA A 153 -0.74 -7.20 -7.57
C ALA A 153 0.52 -7.07 -6.71
N HIS A 154 0.63 -7.89 -5.66
CA HIS A 154 1.78 -7.90 -4.73
C HIS A 154 2.95 -8.77 -5.21
N GLY A 155 2.72 -9.61 -6.24
CA GLY A 155 3.76 -10.49 -6.79
C GLY A 155 4.06 -11.72 -5.93
N VAL A 156 3.05 -12.23 -5.21
CA VAL A 156 3.12 -13.45 -4.38
C VAL A 156 3.67 -14.63 -5.15
N ILE A 157 3.18 -14.88 -6.37
CA ILE A 157 3.64 -16.00 -7.22
C ILE A 157 5.12 -15.86 -7.53
N GLY A 158 5.55 -14.65 -7.91
CA GLY A 158 6.95 -14.35 -8.21
C GLY A 158 7.84 -14.56 -6.99
N ARG A 159 7.39 -14.11 -5.82
CA ARG A 159 8.09 -14.24 -4.53
C ARG A 159 8.22 -15.70 -4.08
N LEU A 160 7.16 -16.49 -4.19
CA LEU A 160 7.19 -17.93 -3.87
C LEU A 160 8.11 -18.69 -4.82
N ARG A 161 8.09 -18.34 -6.12
CA ARG A 161 8.99 -18.96 -7.11
C ARG A 161 10.45 -18.63 -6.84
N SER A 162 10.79 -17.35 -6.62
CA SER A 162 12.18 -16.92 -6.39
C SER A 162 12.76 -17.41 -5.08
N SER A 163 11.92 -17.71 -4.09
CA SER A 163 12.31 -18.35 -2.83
C SER A 163 12.28 -19.88 -2.87
N ASN A 164 12.18 -20.51 -4.04
CA ASN A 164 12.13 -21.97 -4.24
C ASN A 164 10.98 -22.68 -3.50
N GLN A 165 9.82 -22.02 -3.39
CA GLN A 165 8.64 -22.58 -2.72
C GLN A 165 7.67 -23.32 -3.65
N GLY A 166 8.02 -23.48 -4.91
CA GLY A 166 7.18 -24.09 -5.93
C GLY A 166 6.59 -23.07 -6.90
N THR A 167 5.84 -23.56 -7.89
CA THR A 167 5.18 -22.73 -8.89
C THR A 167 3.71 -22.64 -8.58
N PHE A 168 3.33 -21.54 -7.95
CA PHE A 168 1.94 -21.29 -7.58
C PHE A 168 1.15 -20.63 -8.72
N ARG A 169 -0.16 -20.86 -8.73
CA ARG A 169 -1.15 -20.18 -9.58
C ARG A 169 -2.36 -19.75 -8.76
N ILE A 170 -3.02 -18.66 -9.16
CA ILE A 170 -4.28 -18.24 -8.54
C ILE A 170 -5.36 -19.29 -8.84
N ASP A 171 -6.08 -19.69 -7.81
CA ASP A 171 -7.31 -20.46 -7.88
C ASP A 171 -8.50 -19.52 -7.72
N LYS A 172 -9.04 -19.04 -8.85
CA LYS A 172 -10.14 -18.06 -8.87
C LYS A 172 -11.40 -18.58 -8.18
N ALA A 173 -11.69 -19.88 -8.28
CA ALA A 173 -12.88 -20.48 -7.66
C ALA A 173 -12.82 -20.48 -6.13
N ARG A 174 -11.61 -20.40 -5.55
CA ARG A 174 -11.38 -20.27 -4.11
C ARG A 174 -10.89 -18.88 -3.71
N SER A 175 -11.12 -17.88 -4.55
CA SER A 175 -10.75 -16.49 -4.28
C SER A 175 -12.00 -15.62 -4.35
N ALA A 176 -12.07 -14.60 -3.50
CA ALA A 176 -13.21 -13.68 -3.44
C ALA A 176 -12.79 -12.31 -2.90
N PRO A 177 -13.46 -11.22 -3.31
CA PRO A 177 -13.32 -9.94 -2.63
C PRO A 177 -13.66 -10.08 -1.14
N ASN A 178 -13.05 -9.25 -0.31
CA ASN A 178 -13.33 -9.19 1.12
C ASN A 178 -14.24 -7.98 1.42
N PRO A 179 -15.57 -8.17 1.55
CA PRO A 179 -16.51 -7.08 1.75
C PRO A 179 -16.28 -6.34 3.07
N ASP A 180 -15.66 -6.93 4.09
CA ASP A 180 -15.39 -6.23 5.36
C ASP A 180 -14.36 -5.09 5.21
N VAL A 181 -13.59 -5.09 4.11
CA VAL A 181 -12.44 -4.21 3.88
C VAL A 181 -12.62 -3.33 2.64
N LEU A 182 -13.75 -3.43 1.93
CA LEU A 182 -14.12 -2.46 0.89
C LEU A 182 -14.46 -1.12 1.56
N LYS A 183 -13.51 -0.25 1.81
CA LYS A 183 -13.75 0.99 2.57
C LYS A 183 -13.38 2.19 1.74
N ALA A 184 -14.11 3.27 1.90
CA ALA A 184 -13.78 4.54 1.28
C ALA A 184 -13.71 5.59 2.39
N PHE A 185 -12.59 6.30 2.42
CA PHE A 185 -12.24 7.36 3.36
C PHE A 185 -12.09 8.67 2.55
N PRO A 186 -11.97 9.84 3.19
CA PRO A 186 -11.85 11.11 2.47
C PRO A 186 -10.71 11.16 1.44
N ASP A 187 -9.58 10.51 1.76
CA ASP A 187 -8.34 10.58 0.99
C ASP A 187 -7.85 9.24 0.45
N ASN A 188 -8.57 8.15 0.72
CA ASN A 188 -8.25 6.85 0.12
C ASN A 188 -9.46 5.93 -0.03
N THR A 189 -9.41 5.07 -1.05
CA THR A 189 -10.33 3.95 -1.27
C THR A 189 -9.56 2.65 -1.17
N GLU A 190 -10.04 1.77 -0.30
CA GLU A 190 -9.44 0.48 0.03
C GLU A 190 -10.30 -0.66 -0.51
N MET A 191 -9.66 -1.59 -1.19
CA MET A 191 -10.26 -2.85 -1.64
C MET A 191 -9.34 -4.00 -1.28
N GLU A 192 -9.88 -5.17 -0.96
CA GLU A 192 -9.06 -6.32 -0.58
C GLU A 192 -9.60 -7.60 -1.21
N GLY A 193 -8.70 -8.40 -1.76
CA GLY A 193 -8.99 -9.73 -2.28
C GLY A 193 -8.43 -10.80 -1.35
N ARG A 194 -9.25 -11.77 -0.97
CA ARG A 194 -8.80 -13.02 -0.38
C ARG A 194 -8.47 -13.97 -1.52
N ILE A 195 -7.18 -14.18 -1.78
CA ILE A 195 -6.69 -14.87 -2.98
C ILE A 195 -6.01 -16.18 -2.57
N THR A 196 -6.48 -17.28 -3.16
CA THR A 196 -5.92 -18.62 -2.94
C THR A 196 -4.93 -18.95 -4.05
N PHE A 197 -3.73 -19.35 -3.65
CA PHE A 197 -2.63 -19.75 -4.52
C PHE A 197 -2.38 -21.24 -4.36
N THR A 198 -2.27 -21.97 -5.48
CA THR A 198 -2.14 -23.44 -5.48
C THR A 198 -0.89 -23.94 -6.17
N THR A 199 -0.32 -25.04 -5.64
CA THR A 199 0.82 -25.76 -6.22
C THR A 199 0.73 -27.24 -5.88
N ASP A 200 1.25 -28.10 -6.76
CA ASP A 200 1.38 -29.54 -6.48
C ASP A 200 2.67 -29.87 -5.71
N ARG A 201 3.64 -28.94 -5.71
CA ARG A 201 4.97 -29.14 -5.10
C ARG A 201 5.35 -27.91 -4.28
N PRO A 202 4.85 -27.78 -3.04
CA PRO A 202 5.25 -26.68 -2.17
C PRO A 202 6.73 -26.82 -1.74
N GLY A 203 7.35 -25.74 -1.30
CA GLY A 203 8.68 -25.76 -0.69
C GLY A 203 8.64 -26.01 0.82
N GLY A 204 9.83 -26.10 1.41
CA GLY A 204 9.99 -26.39 2.84
C GLY A 204 9.42 -25.31 3.76
N PHE A 205 9.64 -24.03 3.44
CA PHE A 205 9.18 -22.93 4.27
C PHE A 205 7.67 -22.74 4.22
N VAL A 206 7.04 -22.97 3.06
CA VAL A 206 5.57 -23.01 2.98
C VAL A 206 5.04 -24.17 3.80
N ARG A 207 5.61 -25.38 3.65
CA ARG A 207 5.21 -26.57 4.42
C ARG A 207 5.30 -26.38 5.93
N SER A 208 6.25 -25.59 6.41
CA SER A 208 6.45 -25.40 7.85
C SER A 208 5.48 -24.42 8.50
N VAL A 209 4.77 -23.60 7.72
CA VAL A 209 3.91 -22.52 8.27
C VAL A 209 2.46 -22.55 7.78
N ALA A 210 2.20 -23.03 6.57
CA ALA A 210 0.86 -23.03 5.98
C ALA A 210 0.04 -24.21 6.51
N ALA A 211 -1.24 -23.95 6.84
CA ALA A 211 -2.17 -24.99 7.24
C ALA A 211 -2.42 -26.03 6.13
N ASP A 212 -2.55 -25.57 4.89
CA ASP A 212 -2.48 -26.40 3.68
C ASP A 212 -1.35 -25.88 2.77
N PRO A 213 -0.20 -26.57 2.72
CA PRO A 213 0.92 -26.14 1.89
C PRO A 213 0.64 -26.13 0.39
N THR A 214 -0.35 -26.89 -0.08
CA THR A 214 -0.71 -26.97 -1.50
C THR A 214 -1.71 -25.89 -1.92
N ALA A 215 -2.37 -25.24 -0.96
CA ALA A 215 -3.33 -24.17 -1.17
C ALA A 215 -3.19 -23.08 -0.09
N VAL A 216 -2.37 -22.08 -0.39
CA VAL A 216 -2.11 -20.95 0.52
C VAL A 216 -3.03 -19.79 0.17
N THR A 217 -3.79 -19.29 1.13
CA THR A 217 -4.64 -18.10 0.95
C THR A 217 -4.01 -16.90 1.64
N LEU A 218 -3.84 -15.80 0.89
CA LEU A 218 -3.36 -14.51 1.40
C LEU A 218 -4.37 -13.41 1.07
N ASN A 219 -4.27 -12.27 1.76
CA ASN A 219 -5.12 -11.12 1.48
C ASN A 219 -4.29 -9.99 0.88
N ILE A 220 -4.57 -9.65 -0.38
CA ILE A 220 -3.93 -8.54 -1.08
C ILE A 220 -4.86 -7.33 -1.02
N ARG A 221 -4.32 -6.19 -0.60
CA ARG A 221 -5.04 -4.93 -0.49
C ARG A 221 -4.56 -3.95 -1.54
N HIS A 222 -5.53 -3.26 -2.12
CA HIS A 222 -5.41 -2.22 -3.13
C HIS A 222 -5.90 -0.91 -2.51
N SER A 223 -5.05 0.11 -2.54
CA SER A 223 -5.32 1.41 -1.98
C SER A 223 -5.18 2.46 -3.07
N PHE A 224 -6.26 3.16 -3.39
CA PHE A 224 -6.23 4.36 -4.21
C PHE A 224 -6.20 5.56 -3.28
N VAL A 225 -5.14 6.35 -3.35
CA VAL A 225 -4.82 7.42 -2.39
C VAL A 225 -4.74 8.74 -3.14
N ARG A 226 -5.37 9.78 -2.59
CA ARG A 226 -5.26 11.15 -3.09
C ARG A 226 -3.80 11.60 -3.04
N LEU A 227 -3.32 12.20 -4.12
CA LEU A 227 -1.99 12.83 -4.11
C LEU A 227 -2.02 14.14 -3.31
N PRO A 228 -0.92 14.52 -2.63
CA PRO A 228 -0.81 15.81 -1.96
C PRO A 228 -0.95 16.99 -2.93
N ASP A 229 -1.19 18.17 -2.36
CA ASP A 229 -1.14 19.45 -3.07
C ASP A 229 0.28 19.85 -3.50
N ASP A 230 0.38 20.92 -4.27
CA ASP A 230 1.65 21.47 -4.78
C ASP A 230 2.40 22.33 -3.73
N GLY A 231 1.93 22.37 -2.48
CA GLY A 231 2.50 23.20 -1.41
C GLY A 231 3.77 22.63 -0.77
N TYR A 232 4.20 21.42 -1.15
CA TYR A 232 5.37 20.77 -0.57
C TYR A 232 6.66 21.11 -1.30
N THR A 233 7.69 21.53 -0.54
CA THR A 233 9.04 21.74 -1.08
C THR A 233 9.90 20.48 -0.92
N PRO A 234 10.33 19.83 -2.02
CA PRO A 234 11.29 18.73 -1.97
C PRO A 234 12.61 19.14 -1.30
N ARG A 235 13.29 18.18 -0.68
CA ARG A 235 14.61 18.41 -0.07
C ARG A 235 15.64 17.53 -0.73
N GLU A 236 16.70 18.16 -1.25
CA GLU A 236 17.82 17.47 -1.87
C GLU A 236 18.45 16.45 -0.94
N PHE A 237 18.86 15.33 -1.54
CA PHE A 237 19.53 14.25 -0.84
C PHE A 237 21.02 14.57 -0.64
N ASP A 238 21.45 14.57 0.63
CA ASP A 238 22.87 14.58 0.99
C ASP A 238 23.32 13.15 1.34
N PRO A 239 24.39 12.62 0.71
CA PRO A 239 24.88 11.26 0.97
C PRO A 239 25.36 11.02 2.41
N ARG A 240 25.65 12.07 3.18
CA ARG A 240 26.04 11.99 4.60
C ARG A 240 24.85 11.83 5.53
N SER A 241 23.61 11.98 5.03
CA SER A 241 22.40 11.98 5.85
C SER A 241 21.98 10.59 6.36
N GLY A 242 22.47 9.49 5.76
CA GLY A 242 22.06 8.13 6.12
C GLY A 242 20.65 7.73 5.65
N TYR A 243 19.96 8.59 4.89
CA TYR A 243 18.64 8.30 4.31
C TYR A 243 18.73 7.62 2.94
N GLY A 244 17.66 6.96 2.51
CA GLY A 244 17.50 6.55 1.12
C GLY A 244 16.98 7.70 0.26
N SER A 245 17.44 7.78 -1.00
CA SER A 245 16.96 8.79 -1.95
C SER A 245 15.79 8.29 -2.80
N LEU A 246 14.88 9.20 -3.14
CA LEU A 246 14.12 9.18 -4.38
C LEU A 246 15.04 9.66 -5.50
N THR A 247 15.00 9.05 -6.69
CA THR A 247 15.94 9.38 -7.77
C THR A 247 15.27 9.30 -9.12
N TYR A 248 15.51 10.30 -9.97
CA TYR A 248 15.04 10.37 -11.36
C TYR A 248 16.08 11.08 -12.22
N ALA A 249 16.04 10.82 -13.53
CA ALA A 249 16.81 11.57 -14.51
C ALA A 249 15.95 12.72 -15.06
N ASP A 250 16.46 13.93 -14.99
CA ASP A 250 15.85 15.14 -15.55
C ASP A 250 16.52 15.50 -16.88
N TYR A 251 15.81 15.26 -17.97
CA TYR A 251 16.26 15.51 -19.34
C TYR A 251 16.21 16.99 -19.73
N ALA A 252 15.61 17.86 -18.92
CA ALA A 252 15.71 19.31 -19.08
C ALA A 252 17.00 19.87 -18.46
N SER A 253 17.80 19.03 -17.78
CA SER A 253 19.06 19.47 -17.19
C SER A 253 20.05 19.95 -18.27
N PRO A 254 20.74 21.10 -18.05
CA PRO A 254 21.74 21.60 -18.99
C PRO A 254 22.85 20.60 -19.29
N ILE A 255 23.53 20.78 -20.43
CA ILE A 255 24.72 19.99 -20.77
C ILE A 255 25.86 20.29 -19.78
N GLY A 256 26.44 19.25 -19.19
CA GLY A 256 27.57 19.33 -18.27
C GLY A 256 27.23 18.87 -16.85
N PRO A 257 26.26 19.48 -16.15
CA PRO A 257 25.74 19.01 -14.88
C PRO A 257 25.14 17.59 -14.92
N ASP A 258 25.07 16.92 -13.77
CA ASP A 258 24.40 15.61 -13.64
C ASP A 258 22.88 15.78 -13.80
N MET A 259 22.30 15.00 -14.72
CA MET A 259 20.85 14.92 -14.91
C MET A 259 20.16 14.13 -13.79
N MET A 260 20.90 13.35 -13.01
CA MET A 260 20.34 12.55 -11.92
C MET A 260 20.01 13.44 -10.72
N LYS A 261 18.71 13.69 -10.51
CA LYS A 261 18.20 14.41 -9.34
C LYS A 261 17.87 13.44 -8.22
N ARG A 262 18.09 13.87 -6.98
CA ARG A 262 17.88 13.05 -5.77
C ARG A 262 17.24 13.86 -4.65
N TYR A 263 16.13 13.36 -4.11
CA TYR A 263 15.44 13.94 -2.95
C TYR A 263 15.35 12.94 -1.80
N ILE A 264 15.30 13.43 -0.56
CA ILE A 264 14.96 12.59 0.60
C ILE A 264 13.45 12.33 0.65
N ARG A 265 13.07 11.22 1.27
CA ARG A 265 11.68 10.98 1.67
C ARG A 265 11.46 11.54 3.08
N ARG A 266 10.49 12.43 3.26
CA ARG A 266 10.16 12.99 4.59
C ARG A 266 8.69 13.36 4.70
N HIS A 267 8.19 13.40 5.93
CA HIS A 267 6.91 14.04 6.25
C HIS A 267 7.00 15.55 6.00
N ARG A 268 5.88 16.15 5.58
CA ARG A 268 5.70 17.61 5.61
C ARG A 268 5.72 18.06 7.07
N LEU A 269 6.55 19.04 7.38
CA LEU A 269 6.65 19.58 8.73
C LEU A 269 7.04 21.05 8.68
N GLU A 270 6.14 21.89 9.17
CA GLU A 270 6.25 23.35 9.13
C GLU A 270 5.98 23.92 10.52
N LYS A 271 6.71 24.97 10.89
CA LYS A 271 6.48 25.70 12.12
C LYS A 271 5.26 26.62 11.95
N LYS A 272 4.41 26.73 12.98
CA LYS A 272 3.34 27.74 13.00
C LYS A 272 3.90 29.15 12.90
N ASP A 273 5.02 29.41 13.57
CA ASP A 273 5.83 30.61 13.41
C ASP A 273 7.15 30.24 12.69
N PRO A 274 7.30 30.57 11.39
CA PRO A 274 8.45 30.16 10.60
C PRO A 274 9.75 30.91 10.97
N ILE A 275 9.67 32.07 11.65
CA ILE A 275 10.84 32.87 12.02
C ILE A 275 11.29 32.62 13.47
N ALA A 276 10.44 32.00 14.30
CA ALA A 276 10.81 31.65 15.66
C ALA A 276 11.87 30.53 15.71
N GLU A 277 12.82 30.67 16.63
CA GLU A 277 13.82 29.62 16.91
C GLU A 277 13.13 28.31 17.31
N ARG A 278 12.08 28.40 18.14
CA ARG A 278 11.23 27.28 18.53
C ARG A 278 9.77 27.61 18.27
N SER A 279 9.03 26.67 17.67
CA SER A 279 7.60 26.83 17.41
C SER A 279 6.92 25.46 17.37
N GLU A 280 5.63 25.40 17.70
CA GLU A 280 4.83 24.22 17.44
C GLU A 280 4.75 23.93 15.94
N ALA A 281 4.57 22.67 15.58
CA ALA A 281 4.25 22.30 14.20
C ALA A 281 2.83 22.72 13.82
N VAL A 282 2.62 23.10 12.55
CA VAL A 282 1.28 23.31 11.98
C VAL A 282 0.49 22.00 12.10
N GLU A 283 1.08 20.91 11.59
CA GLU A 283 0.59 19.54 11.77
C GLU A 283 1.69 18.68 12.40
N PRO A 284 1.47 18.11 13.60
CA PRO A 284 2.43 17.20 14.21
C PRO A 284 2.41 15.83 13.51
N ILE A 285 3.57 15.19 13.45
CA ILE A 285 3.72 13.81 12.96
C ILE A 285 3.31 12.87 14.08
N VAL A 286 2.18 12.19 13.93
CA VAL A 286 1.70 11.20 14.90
C VAL A 286 1.75 9.81 14.30
N TYR A 287 2.46 8.90 14.96
CA TYR A 287 2.46 7.47 14.67
C TYR A 287 1.61 6.71 15.70
N TYR A 288 0.79 5.79 15.22
CA TYR A 288 -0.12 5.00 16.03
C TYR A 288 0.33 3.54 16.10
N LEU A 289 0.46 3.04 17.33
CA LEU A 289 0.80 1.65 17.60
C LEU A 289 -0.43 0.76 17.45
N ASP A 290 -0.27 -0.35 16.73
CA ASP A 290 -1.28 -1.40 16.54
C ASP A 290 -1.81 -1.90 17.90
N ASN A 291 -3.13 -1.81 18.09
CA ASN A 291 -3.84 -2.22 19.32
C ASN A 291 -3.62 -3.71 19.65
N GLY A 292 -3.22 -4.53 18.67
CA GLY A 292 -2.84 -5.93 18.86
C GLY A 292 -1.53 -6.14 19.61
N THR A 293 -0.75 -5.08 19.89
CA THR A 293 0.49 -5.17 20.66
C THR A 293 0.19 -5.50 22.13
N PRO A 294 0.71 -6.60 22.70
CA PRO A 294 0.44 -6.98 24.09
C PRO A 294 1.29 -6.20 25.09
N GLU A 295 0.81 -6.05 26.33
CA GLU A 295 1.68 -5.66 27.45
C GLU A 295 2.62 -6.82 27.85
N PRO A 296 3.82 -6.54 28.39
CA PRO A 296 4.44 -5.22 28.65
C PRO A 296 5.12 -4.56 27.45
N VAL A 297 5.09 -5.21 26.28
CA VAL A 297 5.80 -4.76 25.07
C VAL A 297 5.22 -3.46 24.53
N ARG A 298 3.89 -3.27 24.61
CA ARG A 298 3.21 -2.04 24.21
C ARG A 298 3.76 -0.83 24.94
N THR A 299 3.84 -0.87 26.27
CA THR A 299 4.40 0.23 27.06
C THR A 299 5.84 0.56 26.61
N ALA A 300 6.69 -0.46 26.46
CA ALA A 300 8.07 -0.25 26.01
C ALA A 300 8.17 0.37 24.60
N LEU A 301 7.34 -0.04 23.65
CA LEU A 301 7.33 0.54 22.29
C LEU A 301 6.87 2.00 22.30
N LEU A 302 5.84 2.34 23.08
CA LEU A 302 5.36 3.71 23.23
C LEU A 302 6.44 4.60 23.86
N ASP A 303 7.06 4.15 24.95
CA ASP A 303 8.13 4.89 25.63
C ASP A 303 9.29 5.20 24.68
N GLY A 304 9.80 4.16 24.01
CA GLY A 304 10.94 4.28 23.09
C GLY A 304 10.63 5.16 21.88
N GLY A 305 9.47 4.94 21.23
CA GLY A 305 9.09 5.72 20.05
C GLY A 305 8.94 7.22 20.35
N ARG A 306 8.49 7.56 21.56
CA ARG A 306 8.38 8.97 22.01
C ARG A 306 9.73 9.67 22.20
N TRP A 307 10.85 8.94 22.29
CA TRP A 307 12.17 9.55 22.40
C TRP A 307 12.54 10.41 21.18
N TRP A 308 12.01 10.09 20.00
CA TRP A 308 12.21 10.90 18.79
C TRP A 308 11.80 12.37 18.97
N ASN A 309 10.78 12.66 19.80
CA ASN A 309 10.38 14.05 20.04
C ASN A 309 11.53 14.89 20.59
N GLN A 310 12.49 14.31 21.32
CA GLN A 310 13.68 15.03 21.79
C GLN A 310 14.52 15.58 20.63
N ALA A 311 14.63 14.84 19.52
CA ALA A 311 15.35 15.30 18.34
C ALA A 311 14.57 16.41 17.60
N PHE A 312 13.24 16.31 17.53
CA PHE A 312 12.40 17.36 16.95
C PHE A 312 12.42 18.66 17.77
N GLU A 313 12.41 18.56 19.10
CA GLU A 313 12.57 19.72 20.01
C GLU A 313 13.92 20.42 19.81
N GLN A 314 15.00 19.65 19.68
CA GLN A 314 16.33 20.19 19.36
C GLN A 314 16.39 20.82 17.96
N ALA A 315 15.59 20.32 17.01
CA ALA A 315 15.42 20.93 15.69
C ALA A 315 14.51 22.18 15.70
N GLY A 316 14.02 22.59 16.88
CA GLY A 316 13.19 23.78 17.05
C GLY A 316 11.69 23.55 16.87
N PHE A 317 11.24 22.29 16.86
CA PHE A 317 9.83 21.93 16.76
C PHE A 317 9.26 21.47 18.11
N ILE A 318 8.29 22.20 18.63
CA ILE A 318 7.64 21.90 19.91
C ILE A 318 6.57 20.82 19.71
N ASN A 319 6.73 19.69 20.40
CA ASN A 319 5.80 18.56 20.46
C ASN A 319 5.28 18.09 19.09
N ALA A 320 6.19 18.05 18.13
CA ALA A 320 5.90 17.80 16.72
C ALA A 320 5.98 16.33 16.31
N PHE A 321 6.52 15.46 17.16
CA PHE A 321 6.53 14.01 16.91
C PHE A 321 5.93 13.27 18.08
N ARG A 322 4.94 12.42 17.81
CA ARG A 322 4.21 11.68 18.85
C ARG A 322 4.04 10.23 18.47
N VAL A 323 4.05 9.37 19.48
CA VAL A 323 3.66 7.97 19.35
C VAL A 323 2.55 7.66 20.35
N GLU A 324 1.42 7.21 19.82
CA GLU A 324 0.17 7.01 20.55
C GLU A 324 -0.40 5.63 20.24
N VAL A 325 -1.39 5.19 21.03
CA VAL A 325 -2.20 4.03 20.64
C VAL A 325 -3.24 4.51 19.63
N LEU A 326 -3.53 3.72 18.60
CA LEU A 326 -4.60 4.08 17.67
C LEU A 326 -5.93 4.24 18.44
N PRO A 327 -6.62 5.40 18.33
CA PRO A 327 -7.85 5.65 19.07
C PRO A 327 -8.96 4.66 18.73
N ASP A 328 -9.83 4.40 19.70
CA ASP A 328 -11.04 3.60 19.46
C ASP A 328 -11.91 4.29 18.39
N GLY A 329 -12.28 3.56 17.34
CA GLY A 329 -13.05 4.07 16.21
C GLY A 329 -12.21 4.63 15.05
N ALA A 330 -10.90 4.84 15.22
CA ALA A 330 -10.02 5.10 14.10
C ALA A 330 -9.74 3.79 13.33
N ASP A 331 -9.69 3.88 12.01
CA ASP A 331 -9.41 2.72 11.16
C ASP A 331 -7.94 2.75 10.70
N PRO A 332 -7.14 1.70 10.95
CA PRO A 332 -5.74 1.67 10.53
C PRO A 332 -5.55 1.72 9.00
N LEU A 333 -6.62 1.50 8.23
CA LEU A 333 -6.62 1.58 6.77
C LEU A 333 -6.77 3.00 6.24
N ASP A 334 -7.30 3.92 7.04
CA ASP A 334 -7.38 5.33 6.66
C ASP A 334 -5.95 5.89 6.51
N VAL A 335 -5.68 6.51 5.36
CA VAL A 335 -4.34 6.95 5.00
C VAL A 335 -3.80 8.03 5.95
N ARG A 336 -4.70 8.75 6.63
CA ARG A 336 -4.38 9.84 7.56
C ARG A 336 -3.70 9.37 8.86
N TYR A 337 -3.69 8.06 9.13
CA TYR A 337 -3.03 7.49 10.30
C TYR A 337 -1.71 6.81 9.90
N ASN A 338 -0.58 7.32 10.41
CA ASN A 338 0.71 6.62 10.31
C ASN A 338 0.72 5.43 11.27
N MET A 339 1.06 4.23 10.79
CA MET A 339 0.91 3.01 11.59
C MET A 339 2.25 2.38 11.94
N ILE A 340 2.37 1.94 13.20
CA ILE A 340 3.39 1.00 13.70
C ILE A 340 2.69 -0.34 13.90
N ASN A 341 2.94 -1.27 12.98
CA ASN A 341 2.29 -2.57 12.93
C ASN A 341 3.05 -3.61 13.75
N TRP A 342 2.33 -4.36 14.58
CA TRP A 342 2.89 -5.49 15.31
C TRP A 342 2.70 -6.78 14.51
N VAL A 343 3.79 -7.44 14.13
CA VAL A 343 3.74 -8.59 13.21
C VAL A 343 4.35 -9.85 13.81
N HIS A 344 3.72 -10.98 13.47
CA HIS A 344 4.13 -12.31 13.89
C HIS A 344 4.71 -13.10 12.72
N ARG A 345 5.79 -13.83 12.99
CA ARG A 345 6.48 -14.74 12.07
C ARG A 345 6.81 -16.02 12.83
N SER A 346 7.00 -17.12 12.11
CA SER A 346 7.43 -18.41 12.69
C SER A 346 8.86 -18.37 13.23
N THR A 347 9.73 -17.55 12.65
CA THR A 347 11.12 -17.35 13.07
C THR A 347 11.42 -15.87 13.31
N ARG A 348 12.53 -15.55 13.99
CA ARG A 348 12.95 -14.16 14.15
C ARG A 348 13.12 -13.52 12.77
N GLY A 349 12.35 -12.47 12.53
CA GLY A 349 12.49 -11.62 11.35
C GLY A 349 13.01 -10.23 11.65
N TRP A 350 13.17 -9.46 10.58
CA TRP A 350 13.57 -8.06 10.64
C TRP A 350 12.36 -7.16 10.93
N SER A 351 12.63 -6.05 11.62
CA SER A 351 11.73 -4.89 11.61
C SER A 351 12.14 -3.98 10.46
N TYR A 352 11.18 -3.30 9.84
CA TYR A 352 11.48 -2.35 8.77
C TYR A 352 10.49 -1.19 8.76
N GLY A 353 11.02 0.00 8.49
CA GLY A 353 10.24 1.20 8.22
C GLY A 353 9.95 1.30 6.72
N SER A 354 8.70 1.51 6.36
CA SER A 354 8.26 1.81 5.00
C SER A 354 7.30 2.98 5.02
N SER A 355 6.96 3.48 3.84
CA SER A 355 6.04 4.59 3.69
C SER A 355 5.29 4.52 2.37
N VAL A 356 4.06 5.03 2.38
CA VAL A 356 3.39 5.50 1.17
C VAL A 356 3.92 6.91 0.92
N THR A 357 4.53 7.13 -0.24
CA THR A 357 5.27 8.36 -0.56
C THR A 357 4.87 8.82 -1.95
N ASP A 358 4.71 10.14 -2.14
CA ASP A 358 4.60 10.73 -3.47
C ASP A 358 5.95 10.58 -4.20
N PRO A 359 6.06 9.77 -5.25
CA PRO A 359 7.31 9.58 -5.98
C PRO A 359 7.70 10.80 -6.82
N ARG A 360 6.86 11.83 -6.91
CA ARG A 360 7.17 13.09 -7.61
C ARG A 360 8.04 13.99 -6.75
N THR A 361 7.71 14.12 -5.46
CA THR A 361 8.28 15.10 -4.53
C THR A 361 9.09 14.49 -3.38
N GLY A 362 8.84 13.23 -3.03
CA GLY A 362 9.40 12.59 -1.83
C GLY A 362 8.60 12.85 -0.55
N GLU A 363 7.44 13.50 -0.64
CA GLU A 363 6.55 13.68 0.52
C GLU A 363 6.00 12.33 1.00
N ILE A 364 6.18 12.02 2.30
CA ILE A 364 5.56 10.86 2.94
C ILE A 364 4.09 11.20 3.23
N ILE A 365 3.19 10.42 2.64
CA ILE A 365 1.74 10.53 2.84
C ILE A 365 1.32 9.69 4.04
N LYS A 366 1.91 8.50 4.20
CA LYS A 366 1.67 7.61 5.34
C LYS A 366 2.93 6.86 5.73
N GLY A 367 3.31 6.97 7.00
CA GLY A 367 4.28 6.11 7.66
C GLY A 367 3.72 4.71 7.90
N HIS A 368 4.52 3.69 7.62
CA HIS A 368 4.10 2.29 7.70
C HIS A 368 5.26 1.43 8.22
N VAL A 369 5.32 1.25 9.53
CA VAL A 369 6.41 0.52 10.21
C VAL A 369 5.93 -0.89 10.55
N LEU A 370 6.80 -1.89 10.42
CA LEU A 370 6.54 -3.27 10.84
C LEU A 370 7.55 -3.68 11.90
N LEU A 371 7.07 -4.02 13.09
CA LEU A 371 7.87 -4.47 14.22
C LEU A 371 7.62 -5.96 14.52
N GLY A 372 8.70 -6.74 14.51
CA GLY A 372 8.65 -8.20 14.68
C GLY A 372 8.53 -8.64 16.15
N SER A 373 7.53 -9.46 16.43
CA SER A 373 7.20 -9.90 17.80
C SER A 373 8.16 -10.87 18.48
N LEU A 374 8.89 -11.69 17.71
CA LEU A 374 9.76 -12.73 18.29
C LEU A 374 11.07 -12.19 18.87
N ARG A 375 11.42 -10.93 18.57
CA ARG A 375 12.69 -10.34 19.02
C ARG A 375 12.80 -10.35 20.54
N VAL A 376 11.76 -9.93 21.25
CA VAL A 376 11.75 -9.87 22.73
C VAL A 376 11.96 -11.25 23.36
N ARG A 377 11.39 -12.31 22.77
CA ARG A 377 11.56 -13.68 23.27
C ARG A 377 13.00 -14.16 23.08
N GLN A 378 13.62 -13.81 21.96
CA GLN A 378 15.01 -14.15 21.73
C GLN A 378 15.95 -13.37 22.66
N ASP A 379 15.72 -12.06 22.82
CA ASP A 379 16.52 -11.24 23.74
C ASP A 379 16.39 -11.78 25.19
N TYR A 380 15.21 -12.25 25.59
CA TYR A 380 15.00 -12.91 26.88
C TYR A 380 15.83 -14.20 27.01
N LEU A 381 15.73 -15.13 26.06
CA LEU A 381 16.46 -16.40 26.07
C LEU A 381 17.98 -16.20 26.06
N LEU A 382 18.48 -15.16 25.38
CA LEU A 382 19.89 -14.80 25.42
C LEU A 382 20.32 -14.40 26.84
N MET A 383 19.54 -13.56 27.50
CA MET A 383 19.83 -13.14 28.88
C MET A 383 19.70 -14.30 29.86
N GLU A 384 18.69 -15.16 29.69
CA GLU A 384 18.49 -16.36 30.50
C GLU A 384 19.69 -17.32 30.40
N GLY A 385 20.20 -17.57 29.19
CA GLY A 385 21.39 -18.39 28.98
C GLY A 385 22.66 -17.80 29.63
N LEU A 386 22.83 -16.48 29.58
CA LEU A 386 23.97 -15.79 30.19
C LEU A 386 23.91 -15.79 31.72
N MET A 387 22.72 -15.58 32.29
CA MET A 387 22.52 -15.49 33.74
C MET A 387 22.41 -16.86 34.40
N SER A 388 21.93 -17.87 33.67
CA SER A 388 21.68 -19.23 34.17
C SER A 388 20.98 -19.23 35.55
N PRO A 389 19.78 -18.61 35.67
CA PRO A 389 19.16 -18.28 36.95
C PRO A 389 18.70 -19.50 37.78
N TYR A 390 18.86 -20.71 37.26
CA TYR A 390 18.32 -21.94 37.83
C TYR A 390 19.11 -22.51 39.02
N SER A 391 20.22 -21.88 39.42
CA SER A 391 21.05 -22.38 40.53
C SER A 391 20.31 -22.47 41.86
N SER A 392 19.25 -21.66 42.06
CA SER A 392 18.43 -21.65 43.28
C SER A 392 17.07 -22.38 43.11
N GLY A 393 16.70 -22.78 41.89
CA GLY A 393 15.37 -23.34 41.59
C GLY A 393 14.19 -22.36 41.75
N VAL A 394 14.46 -21.08 42.02
CA VAL A 394 13.46 -20.02 42.23
C VAL A 394 13.57 -19.00 41.10
N ALA A 395 12.44 -18.60 40.52
CA ALA A 395 12.40 -17.53 39.53
C ALA A 395 12.90 -16.21 40.16
N LEU A 396 13.73 -15.46 39.42
CA LEU A 396 14.21 -14.17 39.89
C LEU A 396 13.06 -13.15 39.93
N ASP A 397 12.91 -12.45 41.06
CA ASP A 397 11.97 -11.34 41.22
C ASP A 397 12.70 -10.14 41.85
N PRO A 398 12.82 -9.00 41.14
CA PRO A 398 12.34 -8.77 39.76
C PRO A 398 13.11 -9.61 38.73
N ASP A 399 12.49 -9.84 37.57
CA ASP A 399 13.09 -10.56 36.44
C ASP A 399 14.04 -9.64 35.64
N PRO A 400 15.38 -9.77 35.79
CA PRO A 400 16.33 -8.91 35.07
C PRO A 400 16.37 -9.21 33.56
N MET A 401 16.01 -10.42 33.14
CA MET A 401 16.01 -10.83 31.73
C MET A 401 14.87 -10.13 31.00
N LEU A 402 13.69 -10.04 31.64
CA LEU A 402 12.56 -9.27 31.15
C LEU A 402 12.90 -7.77 31.09
N ALA A 403 13.51 -7.21 32.15
CA ALA A 403 13.86 -5.80 32.20
C ALA A 403 14.76 -5.38 31.02
N ILE A 404 15.86 -6.10 30.79
CA ILE A 404 16.77 -5.83 29.65
C ILE A 404 16.06 -6.04 28.31
N SER A 405 15.21 -7.06 28.19
CA SER A 405 14.45 -7.31 26.97
C SER A 405 13.49 -6.15 26.64
N LEU A 406 12.88 -5.54 27.65
CA LEU A 406 12.02 -4.37 27.47
C LEU A 406 12.81 -3.10 27.12
N ASP A 407 14.00 -2.92 27.68
CA ASP A 407 14.89 -1.81 27.28
C ASP A 407 15.34 -1.95 25.82
N ARG A 408 15.59 -3.17 25.36
CA ARG A 408 15.85 -3.46 23.94
C ARG A 408 14.65 -3.16 23.06
N ILE A 409 13.43 -3.34 23.55
CA ILE A 409 12.20 -2.97 22.83
C ILE A 409 12.02 -1.46 22.77
N ARG A 410 12.33 -0.72 23.85
CA ARG A 410 12.36 0.76 23.81
C ARG A 410 13.34 1.24 22.74
N GLN A 411 14.56 0.70 22.76
CA GLN A 411 15.58 1.03 21.76
C GLN A 411 15.19 0.61 20.33
N LEU A 412 14.36 -0.42 20.14
CA LEU A 412 13.91 -0.82 18.80
C LEU A 412 12.90 0.16 18.20
N SER A 413 12.09 0.81 19.04
CA SER A 413 11.05 1.76 18.64
C SER A 413 11.60 3.17 18.39
N ALA A 414 12.67 3.53 19.12
CA ALA A 414 13.53 4.67 18.81
C ALA A 414 14.40 4.34 17.59
#